data_AF-A0A075R5M5-F1
#
_entry.id   AF-A0A075R5M5-F1
#
_cell.length_a   1.000
_cell.length_b   1.000
_cell.length_c   1.000
_cell.angle_alpha   90.00
_cell.angle_beta   90.00
_cell.angle_gamma   90.00
#
_symmetry.space_group_name_H-M   'P 1'
#
loop_
_entity.id
_entity.type
_entity.pdbx_description
1 polymer ?
#
loop_
_entity_poly.entity_id
_entity_poly.type
_entity_poly.pdbx_seq_one_letter_code
_entity_poly.pdbx_strand_id
1 'polypeptide(L)'
;MGMYDVDGVIPERVLKKEMMGTEGISSFLHVEDAARAAFLALDCPSGPVNIVDDEPAAGSVWLPAYASIIGAPQPTILEESNRGERGASNAKARTHYDWTPLHPTWHEGFKKALK
;
A
#
# COMPACT_ATOMS: atom_id res chain seq x y z
N MET A 1 -5.15 -5.87 -12.86
CA MET A 1 -5.37 -6.64 -11.63
C MET A 1 -4.28 -6.26 -10.65
N GLY A 2 -4.64 -5.64 -9.54
CA GLY A 2 -3.73 -5.29 -8.45
C GLY A 2 -3.35 -6.51 -7.62
N MET A 3 -2.16 -6.48 -7.03
CA MET A 3 -1.65 -7.57 -6.18
C MET A 3 -2.55 -7.88 -4.97
N TYR A 4 -3.27 -6.86 -4.49
CA TYR A 4 -4.13 -6.90 -3.29
C TYR A 4 -5.63 -6.98 -3.60
N ASP A 5 -6.03 -7.01 -4.88
CA ASP A 5 -7.44 -7.13 -5.29
C ASP A 5 -7.99 -8.52 -4.95
N VAL A 6 -9.31 -8.73 -4.99
CA VAL A 6 -9.97 -10.00 -4.62
C VAL A 6 -9.42 -11.22 -5.35
N ASP A 7 -9.08 -11.05 -6.64
CA ASP A 7 -8.50 -12.09 -7.51
C ASP A 7 -6.96 -11.99 -7.59
N GLY A 8 -6.35 -11.24 -6.67
CA GLY A 8 -4.91 -11.04 -6.55
C GLY A 8 -4.20 -12.19 -5.84
N VAL A 9 -2.87 -12.15 -5.84
CA VAL A 9 -2.03 -13.18 -5.21
C VAL A 9 -1.96 -13.05 -3.68
N ILE A 10 -2.16 -11.85 -3.13
CA ILE A 10 -2.11 -11.63 -1.68
C ILE A 10 -3.30 -12.26 -0.95
N PRO A 11 -4.57 -12.10 -1.36
CA PRO A 11 -5.69 -12.75 -0.69
C PRO A 11 -5.50 -14.26 -0.56
N GLU A 12 -5.01 -14.93 -1.61
CA GLU A 12 -4.75 -16.37 -1.59
C GLU A 12 -3.72 -16.75 -0.51
N ARG A 13 -2.61 -16.02 -0.43
CA ARG A 13 -1.56 -16.27 0.58
C ARG A 13 -2.04 -15.99 2.01
N VAL A 14 -2.87 -14.95 2.19
CA VAL A 14 -3.46 -14.63 3.49
C VAL A 14 -4.44 -15.72 3.92
N LEU A 15 -5.31 -16.20 3.02
CA LEU A 15 -6.24 -17.30 3.29
C LEU A 15 -5.52 -18.59 3.68
N LYS A 16 -4.36 -18.87 3.05
CA LYS A 16 -3.52 -20.03 3.36
C LYS A 16 -2.61 -19.85 4.60
N LYS A 17 -2.64 -18.70 5.26
CA LYS A 17 -1.74 -18.33 6.39
C LYS A 17 -0.24 -18.38 6.02
N GLU A 18 0.10 -18.01 4.79
CA GLU A 18 1.49 -17.99 4.30
C GLU A 18 2.17 -16.63 4.48
N MET A 19 1.52 -15.70 5.19
CA MET A 19 2.03 -14.38 5.49
C MET A 19 2.02 -14.14 6.99
N MET A 20 3.07 -13.48 7.47
CA MET A 20 3.21 -13.01 8.84
C MET A 20 3.24 -11.48 8.83
N GLY A 21 2.61 -10.86 9.83
CA GLY A 21 2.71 -9.42 10.04
C GLY A 21 3.99 -9.11 10.82
N THR A 22 4.65 -8.00 10.49
CA THR A 22 5.89 -7.55 11.13
C THR A 22 5.81 -6.07 11.47
N GLU A 23 6.74 -5.53 12.26
CA GLU A 23 6.86 -4.09 12.50
C GLU A 23 7.42 -3.32 11.29
N GLY A 24 7.70 -4.03 10.20
CA GLY A 24 8.12 -3.45 8.92
C GLY A 24 7.04 -2.58 8.29
N ILE A 25 7.38 -1.32 8.01
CA ILE A 25 6.46 -0.34 7.42
C ILE A 25 6.43 -0.48 5.90
N SER A 26 5.25 -0.79 5.37
CA SER A 26 4.91 -0.80 3.95
C SER A 26 4.28 0.53 3.52
N SER A 27 4.44 0.88 2.24
CA SER A 27 3.71 1.98 1.62
C SER A 27 2.88 1.44 0.48
N PHE A 28 1.64 1.92 0.38
CA PHE A 28 0.69 1.45 -0.62
C PHE A 28 0.48 2.52 -1.69
N LEU A 29 -0.08 2.08 -2.82
CA LEU A 29 -0.50 2.98 -3.89
C LEU A 29 -1.62 2.31 -4.67
N HIS A 30 -2.72 3.03 -4.87
CA HIS A 30 -3.77 2.56 -5.77
C HIS A 30 -3.34 2.69 -7.23
N VAL A 31 -3.70 1.71 -8.07
CA VAL A 31 -3.25 1.66 -9.47
C VAL A 31 -3.67 2.89 -10.28
N GLU A 32 -4.85 3.44 -10.01
CA GLU A 32 -5.33 4.67 -10.66
C GLU A 32 -4.48 5.89 -10.30
N ASP A 33 -4.04 5.98 -9.05
CA ASP A 33 -3.16 7.06 -8.60
C ASP A 33 -1.75 6.94 -9.17
N ALA A 34 -1.27 5.71 -9.38
CA ALA A 34 -0.05 5.44 -10.13
C ALA A 34 -0.16 5.93 -11.59
N ALA A 35 -1.30 5.64 -12.25
CA ALA A 35 -1.53 6.07 -13.62
C ALA A 35 -1.61 7.60 -13.74
N ARG A 36 -2.28 8.27 -12.81
CA ARG A 36 -2.34 9.75 -12.74
C ARG A 36 -0.97 10.36 -12.50
N ALA A 37 -0.15 9.77 -11.62
CA ALA A 37 1.23 10.22 -11.41
C ALA A 37 2.08 10.07 -12.68
N ALA A 38 1.97 8.93 -13.37
CA ALA A 38 2.71 8.70 -14.62
C ALA A 38 2.30 9.68 -15.72
N PHE A 39 1.03 10.03 -15.82
CA PHE A 39 0.55 11.05 -16.75
C PHE A 39 1.14 12.43 -16.43
N LEU A 40 1.11 12.86 -15.16
CA LEU A 40 1.73 14.13 -14.73
C LEU A 40 3.24 14.14 -14.95
N ALA A 41 3.91 12.98 -14.81
CA ALA A 41 5.36 12.87 -14.97
C ALA A 41 5.85 13.20 -16.39
N LEU A 42 4.97 13.18 -17.40
CA LEU A 42 5.32 13.54 -18.78
C LEU A 42 5.84 14.98 -18.91
N ASP A 43 5.33 15.88 -18.07
CA ASP A 43 5.69 17.31 -18.05
C ASP A 43 6.65 17.67 -16.91
N CYS A 44 7.06 16.69 -16.09
CA CYS A 44 7.90 16.92 -14.92
C CYS A 44 9.40 16.92 -15.25
N PRO A 45 10.22 17.74 -14.56
CA PRO A 45 11.67 17.60 -14.58
C PRO A 45 12.12 16.21 -14.12
N SER A 46 13.21 15.73 -14.70
CA SER A 46 13.80 14.44 -14.31
C SER A 46 14.25 14.42 -12.84
N GLY A 47 14.07 13.29 -12.19
CA GLY A 47 14.55 13.03 -10.84
C GLY A 47 13.62 12.10 -10.06
N PRO A 48 14.07 11.58 -8.91
CA PRO A 48 13.26 10.68 -8.12
C PRO A 48 12.12 11.42 -7.40
N VAL A 49 10.95 10.80 -7.40
CA VAL A 49 9.75 11.24 -6.66
C VAL A 49 9.06 9.98 -6.15
N ASN A 50 8.77 9.93 -4.85
CA ASN A 50 7.96 8.84 -4.30
C ASN A 50 6.49 9.10 -4.61
N ILE A 51 5.85 8.12 -5.22
CA ILE A 51 4.41 8.09 -5.46
C ILE A 51 3.85 6.98 -4.58
N VAL A 52 3.24 7.37 -3.48
CA VAL A 52 2.63 6.50 -2.45
C VAL A 52 1.44 7.23 -1.85
N ASP A 53 0.55 6.49 -1.20
CA ASP A 53 -0.52 7.04 -0.39
C ASP A 53 0.02 7.83 0.84
N ASP A 54 -0.88 8.37 1.65
CA ASP A 54 -0.52 9.24 2.78
C ASP A 54 -0.22 8.45 4.08
N GLU A 55 -0.54 7.15 4.12
CA GLU A 55 -0.52 6.35 5.35
C GLU A 55 0.37 5.10 5.22
N PRO A 56 1.69 5.23 5.35
CA PRO A 56 2.54 4.05 5.50
C PRO A 56 2.16 3.26 6.75
N ALA A 57 2.11 1.94 6.66
CA ALA A 57 1.60 1.07 7.72
C ALA A 57 2.50 -0.14 7.99
N ALA A 58 2.68 -0.46 9.27
CA ALA A 58 3.37 -1.68 9.68
C ALA A 58 2.59 -2.94 9.26
N GLY A 59 3.30 -4.02 8.94
CA GLY A 59 2.71 -5.34 8.67
C GLY A 59 1.82 -5.84 9.80
N SER A 60 2.18 -5.53 11.05
CA SER A 60 1.39 -5.81 12.26
C SER A 60 0.07 -5.05 12.33
N VAL A 61 -0.11 -4.00 11.52
CA VAL A 61 -1.33 -3.19 11.45
C VAL A 61 -2.16 -3.53 10.21
N TRP A 62 -1.56 -3.47 9.01
CA TRP A 62 -2.35 -3.60 7.78
C TRP A 62 -2.77 -5.04 7.50
N LEU A 63 -1.96 -6.04 7.86
CA LEU A 63 -2.25 -7.44 7.52
C LEU A 63 -3.46 -7.99 8.32
N PRO A 64 -3.61 -7.75 9.64
CA PRO A 64 -4.83 -8.10 10.37
C PRO A 64 -6.08 -7.41 9.82
N ALA A 65 -5.98 -6.13 9.45
CA ALA A 65 -7.09 -5.39 8.86
C ALA A 65 -7.50 -5.99 7.51
N TYR A 66 -6.52 -6.31 6.66
CA TYR A 66 -6.73 -6.97 5.38
C TYR A 66 -7.39 -8.34 5.54
N ALA A 67 -6.85 -9.19 6.43
CA ALA A 67 -7.39 -10.52 6.73
C ALA A 67 -8.85 -10.43 7.19
N SER A 68 -9.19 -9.44 8.02
CA SER A 68 -10.56 -9.21 8.49
C SER A 68 -11.52 -8.83 7.36
N ILE A 69 -11.07 -8.03 6.37
CA ILE A 69 -11.90 -7.62 5.23
C ILE A 69 -12.27 -8.84 4.36
N ILE A 70 -11.32 -9.74 4.11
CA ILE A 70 -11.54 -10.91 3.25
C ILE A 70 -12.08 -12.15 4.00
N GLY A 71 -12.33 -12.05 5.31
CA GLY A 71 -12.79 -13.17 6.13
C GLY A 71 -11.74 -14.26 6.35
N ALA A 72 -10.44 -13.92 6.23
CA ALA A 72 -9.35 -14.84 6.48
C ALA A 72 -9.03 -14.97 7.98
N PRO A 73 -8.38 -16.06 8.41
CA PRO A 73 -7.86 -16.18 9.75
C PRO A 73 -6.87 -15.05 10.10
N GLN A 74 -6.81 -14.65 11.36
CA GLN A 74 -5.84 -13.66 11.83
C GLN A 74 -4.40 -14.18 11.66
N PRO A 75 -3.47 -13.33 11.16
CA PRO A 75 -2.08 -13.71 10.93
C PRO A 75 -1.27 -13.77 12.24
N THR A 76 -0.14 -14.46 12.21
CA THR A 76 0.89 -14.36 13.26
C THR A 76 1.61 -13.01 13.11
N ILE A 77 1.88 -12.35 14.24
CA ILE A 77 2.63 -11.09 14.30
C ILE A 77 4.01 -11.34 14.92
N LEU A 78 5.05 -10.77 14.31
CA LEU A 78 6.43 -10.80 14.78
C LEU A 78 6.91 -9.39 15.10
N GLU A 79 7.61 -9.22 16.23
CA GLU A 79 8.20 -7.93 16.65
C GLU A 79 9.53 -7.63 15.92
N GLU A 80 9.61 -7.97 14.64
CA GLU A 80 10.81 -7.77 13.82
C GLU A 80 10.55 -6.78 12.68
N SER A 81 11.62 -6.18 12.17
CA SER A 81 11.60 -5.40 10.93
C SER A 81 12.96 -5.45 10.25
N ASN A 82 12.97 -5.38 8.93
CA ASN A 82 14.19 -5.32 8.14
C ASN A 82 14.67 -3.87 8.00
N ARG A 83 15.99 -3.72 7.76
CA ARG A 83 16.58 -2.42 7.46
C ARG A 83 15.95 -1.86 6.17
N GLY A 84 15.21 -0.77 6.29
CA GLY A 84 14.63 -0.04 5.15
C GLY A 84 13.10 -0.03 5.11
N GLU A 85 12.44 -0.85 5.95
CA GLU A 85 10.99 -0.90 6.08
C GLU A 85 10.47 0.29 6.91
N ARG A 86 10.63 1.51 6.41
CA ARG A 86 10.37 2.77 7.13
C ARG A 86 9.22 3.61 6.55
N GLY A 87 8.59 3.12 5.49
CA GLY A 87 7.63 3.89 4.70
C GLY A 87 8.29 4.99 3.86
N ALA A 88 7.58 5.41 2.81
CA ALA A 88 7.98 6.51 1.95
C ALA A 88 7.12 7.75 2.21
N SER A 89 7.70 8.94 2.07
CA SER A 89 6.96 10.21 2.05
C SER A 89 6.67 10.63 0.62
N ASN A 90 5.42 11.01 0.35
CA ASN A 90 4.99 11.61 -0.91
C ASN A 90 5.03 13.15 -0.91
N ALA A 91 5.60 13.79 0.12
CA ALA A 91 5.54 15.24 0.29
C ALA A 91 6.06 15.99 -0.95
N LYS A 92 7.14 15.51 -1.58
CA LYS A 92 7.67 16.09 -2.82
C LYS A 92 6.66 16.04 -3.96
N ALA A 93 5.96 14.91 -4.12
CA ALA A 93 4.92 14.75 -5.15
C ALA A 93 3.80 15.79 -4.97
N ARG A 94 3.38 15.99 -3.73
CA ARG A 94 2.31 16.92 -3.37
C ARG A 94 2.70 18.38 -3.52
N THR A 95 3.89 18.77 -3.04
CA THR A 95 4.27 20.18 -2.93
C THR A 95 4.96 20.74 -4.17
N HIS A 96 5.62 19.90 -4.97
CA HIS A 96 6.37 20.36 -6.16
C HIS A 96 5.70 20.03 -7.49
N TYR A 97 4.76 19.07 -7.52
CA TYR A 97 4.18 18.57 -8.76
C TYR A 97 2.64 18.49 -8.73
N ASP A 98 2.02 19.10 -7.71
CA ASP A 98 0.56 19.16 -7.52
C ASP A 98 -0.16 17.80 -7.60
N TRP A 99 0.57 16.71 -7.36
CA TRP A 99 0.00 15.37 -7.35
C TRP A 99 -0.72 15.12 -6.02
N THR A 100 -2.00 14.77 -6.08
CA THR A 100 -2.80 14.39 -4.92
C THR A 100 -3.50 13.06 -5.20
N PRO A 101 -3.33 12.02 -4.36
CA PRO A 101 -3.98 10.72 -4.58
C PRO A 101 -5.49 10.82 -4.39
N LEU A 102 -6.26 10.11 -5.23
CA LEU A 102 -7.70 9.89 -5.06
C LEU A 102 -7.98 8.88 -3.95
N HIS A 103 -7.03 8.00 -3.67
CA HIS A 103 -7.07 7.00 -2.62
C HIS A 103 -5.94 7.26 -1.62
N PRO A 104 -6.11 8.23 -0.71
CA PRO A 104 -5.04 8.68 0.17
C PRO A 104 -4.67 7.67 1.27
N THR A 105 -5.48 6.63 1.49
CA THR A 105 -5.22 5.64 2.55
C THR A 105 -5.38 4.21 2.04
N TRP A 106 -4.46 3.33 2.43
CA TRP A 106 -4.50 1.90 2.14
C TRP A 106 -5.79 1.23 2.63
N HIS A 107 -6.30 1.65 3.79
CA HIS A 107 -7.45 1.02 4.43
C HIS A 107 -8.73 1.25 3.63
N GLU A 108 -8.95 2.47 3.11
CA GLU A 108 -10.05 2.72 2.18
C GLU A 108 -9.83 2.05 0.82
N GLY A 109 -8.58 2.02 0.34
CA GLY A 109 -8.19 1.30 -0.87
C GLY A 109 -8.60 -0.16 -0.83
N PHE A 110 -8.22 -0.89 0.23
CA PHE A 110 -8.60 -2.29 0.43
C PHE A 110 -10.11 -2.48 0.48
N LYS A 111 -10.85 -1.65 1.22
CA LYS A 111 -12.32 -1.76 1.30
C LYS A 111 -13.02 -1.54 -0.04
N LYS A 112 -12.41 -0.81 -0.98
CA LYS A 112 -12.95 -0.61 -2.32
C LYS A 112 -12.57 -1.76 -3.26
N ALA A 113 -11.32 -2.25 -3.17
CA ALA A 113 -10.80 -3.30 -4.06
C ALA A 113 -11.25 -4.73 -3.70
N LEU A 114 -11.75 -4.95 -2.49
CA LEU A 114 -12.14 -6.26 -1.95
C LEU A 114 -13.66 -6.42 -1.76
N LYS A 115 -14.46 -5.50 -2.31
CA LYS A 115 -15.91 -5.65 -2.46
C LYS A 115 -16.23 -6.21 -3.84
#